data_AF-A0A1V6E3Q5-F1
#
_entry.id   AF-A0A1V6E3Q5-F1
#
_cell.length_a   1.000
_cell.length_b   1.000
_cell.length_c   1.000
_cell.angle_alpha   90.00
_cell.angle_beta   90.00
_cell.angle_gamma   90.00
#
_symmetry.space_group_name_H-M   'P 1'
#
loop_
_entity.id
_entity.type
_entity.pdbx_description
1 polymer ?
#
loop_
_entity_poly.entity_id
_entity_poly.type
_entity_poly.pdbx_seq_one_letter_code
_entity_poly.pdbx_strand_id
1 'polypeptide(L)'
;MSGATRKGLWYPPKRMKVVAIMGGVDLDYSQAQIPPGVSTIDVFALMGGVDIFVPEGVNVEVTGIPIMGGIDNRATLYAKPGAPTIKVNVITVMGGLDIKVKKPKK
;
A
#
# COMPACT_ATOMS: atom_id res chain seq x y z
N MET A 1 -14.34 14.68 -5.57
CA MET A 1 -13.01 14.14 -5.26
C MET A 1 -12.79 12.93 -6.16
N SER A 2 -11.93 13.04 -7.17
CA SER A 2 -11.56 11.91 -8.02
C SER A 2 -10.69 10.94 -7.21
N GLY A 3 -10.93 9.64 -7.36
CA GLY A 3 -10.11 8.63 -6.70
C GLY A 3 -10.14 7.33 -7.48
N ALA A 4 -9.05 6.56 -7.36
CA ALA A 4 -8.96 5.22 -7.92
C ALA A 4 -9.09 4.21 -6.78
N THR A 5 -10.01 3.26 -6.92
CA THR A 5 -10.18 2.20 -5.94
C THR A 5 -9.95 0.86 -6.61
N ARG A 6 -9.09 0.03 -6.02
CA ARG A 6 -8.90 -1.35 -6.44
C ARG A 6 -9.22 -2.29 -5.28
N LYS A 7 -10.30 -3.06 -5.43
CA LYS A 7 -10.86 -4.00 -4.44
C LYS A 7 -11.23 -5.32 -5.13
N GLY A 8 -11.41 -6.37 -4.34
CA GLY A 8 -11.85 -7.68 -4.85
C GLY A 8 -10.70 -8.68 -5.06
N LEU A 9 -10.99 -9.77 -5.77
CA LEU A 9 -9.98 -10.73 -6.19
C LEU A 9 -9.19 -10.15 -7.37
N TRP A 10 -7.89 -9.92 -7.19
CA TRP A 10 -7.02 -9.50 -8.27
C TRP A 10 -5.59 -10.01 -8.07
N TYR A 11 -4.83 -10.00 -9.17
CA TYR A 11 -3.44 -10.45 -9.21
C TYR A 11 -2.54 -9.22 -9.36
N PRO A 12 -1.93 -8.73 -8.27
CA PRO A 12 -1.01 -7.61 -8.33
C PRO A 12 0.23 -7.97 -9.17
N PRO A 13 0.70 -7.07 -10.03
CA PRO A 13 1.98 -7.25 -10.71
C PRO A 13 3.13 -7.17 -9.69
N LYS A 14 4.28 -7.77 -10.01
CA LYS A 14 5.49 -7.67 -9.18
C LYS A 14 5.95 -6.23 -8.94
N ARG A 15 5.61 -5.31 -9.84
CA ARG A 15 5.87 -3.88 -9.70
C ARG A 15 4.67 -3.07 -10.17
N MET A 16 4.19 -2.14 -9.35
CA MET A 16 3.08 -1.26 -9.65
C MET A 16 3.45 0.19 -9.38
N LYS A 17 2.95 1.11 -10.19
CA LYS A 17 3.08 2.56 -9.98
C LYS A 17 1.72 3.16 -9.64
N VAL A 18 1.70 4.01 -8.62
CA VAL A 18 0.50 4.65 -8.09
C VAL A 18 0.76 6.14 -8.03
N VAL A 19 -0.10 6.92 -8.67
CA VAL A 19 0.07 8.37 -8.77
C VAL A 19 -1.23 9.03 -8.31
N ALA A 20 -1.16 9.80 -7.23
CA ALA A 20 -2.26 10.58 -6.69
C ALA A 20 -1.92 12.07 -6.76
N ILE A 21 -2.53 12.81 -7.68
CA ILE A 21 -2.21 14.24 -7.88
C ILE A 21 -3.16 15.13 -7.07
N MET A 22 -4.47 14.99 -7.25
CA MET A 22 -5.51 15.74 -6.51
C MET A 22 -6.66 14.79 -6.13
N GLY A 23 -6.46 13.96 -5.10
CA GLY A 23 -7.42 12.93 -4.73
C GLY A 23 -6.86 11.81 -3.86
N GLY A 24 -7.61 10.69 -3.80
CA GLY A 24 -7.27 9.51 -3.02
C GLY A 24 -7.06 8.27 -3.88
N VAL A 25 -6.15 7.37 -3.48
CA VAL A 25 -6.07 6.03 -4.06
C VAL A 25 -6.22 4.98 -2.95
N ASP A 26 -7.23 4.12 -3.10
CA ASP A 26 -7.47 3.00 -2.21
C ASP A 26 -7.02 1.70 -2.88
N LEU A 27 -6.00 1.06 -2.32
CA LEU A 27 -5.50 -0.24 -2.77
C LEU A 27 -5.79 -1.29 -1.73
N ASP A 28 -6.67 -2.23 -2.08
CA ASP A 28 -7.03 -3.33 -1.20
C ASP A 28 -6.41 -4.64 -1.65
N TYR A 29 -5.37 -5.05 -0.94
CA TYR A 29 -4.70 -6.33 -1.09
C TYR A 29 -5.34 -7.44 -0.24
N SER A 30 -6.37 -7.17 0.56
CA SER A 30 -6.91 -8.16 1.50
C SER A 30 -7.47 -9.41 0.81
N GLN A 31 -7.94 -9.25 -0.43
CA GLN A 31 -8.44 -10.33 -1.30
C GLN A 31 -7.52 -10.57 -2.50
N ALA A 32 -6.36 -9.92 -2.55
CA ALA A 32 -5.42 -10.04 -3.65
C ALA A 32 -4.57 -11.31 -3.50
N GLN A 33 -4.27 -11.98 -4.60
CA GLN A 33 -3.30 -13.08 -4.61
C GLN A 33 -1.89 -12.51 -4.79
N ILE A 34 -1.21 -12.26 -3.66
CA ILE A 34 0.15 -11.72 -3.68
C ILE A 34 1.11 -12.84 -4.10
N PRO A 35 1.88 -12.66 -5.19
CA PRO A 35 2.85 -13.67 -5.62
C PRO A 35 3.95 -13.85 -4.57
N PRO A 36 4.53 -15.06 -4.46
CA PRO A 36 5.65 -15.30 -3.56
C PRO A 36 6.85 -14.41 -3.90
N GLY A 37 7.60 -14.01 -2.88
CA GLY A 37 8.74 -13.10 -2.99
C GLY A 37 8.35 -11.65 -2.74
N VAL A 38 8.96 -10.71 -3.47
CA VAL A 38 8.82 -9.27 -3.25
C VAL A 38 7.97 -8.63 -4.34
N SER A 39 6.90 -7.93 -3.93
CA SER A 39 6.08 -7.06 -4.78
C SER A 39 6.36 -5.60 -4.43
N THR A 40 6.70 -4.77 -5.42
CA THR A 40 7.06 -3.37 -5.22
C THR A 40 5.94 -2.43 -5.65
N ILE A 41 5.61 -1.45 -4.81
CA ILE A 41 4.64 -0.40 -5.10
C ILE A 41 5.39 0.93 -5.04
N ASP A 42 5.51 1.61 -6.19
CA ASP A 42 6.08 2.95 -6.26
C ASP A 42 4.93 3.97 -6.21
N VAL A 43 4.88 4.77 -5.16
CA VAL A 43 3.80 5.71 -4.85
C VAL A 43 4.31 7.14 -4.98
N PHE A 44 3.61 7.96 -5.74
CA PHE A 44 3.80 9.41 -5.81
C PHE A 44 2.50 10.11 -5.45
N ALA A 45 2.49 10.86 -4.35
CA ALA A 45 1.33 11.64 -3.90
C ALA A 45 1.69 13.13 -3.87
N LEU A 46 1.04 13.95 -4.71
CA LEU A 46 1.28 15.39 -4.76
C LEU A 46 0.37 16.16 -3.81
N MET A 47 -0.95 16.11 -3.99
CA MET A 47 -1.97 16.76 -3.12
C MET A 47 -3.09 15.75 -2.82
N GLY A 48 -2.79 14.71 -2.04
CA GLY A 48 -3.68 13.57 -1.91
C GLY A 48 -3.26 12.50 -0.92
N GLY A 49 -4.11 11.50 -0.74
CA GLY A 49 -3.89 10.35 0.16
C GLY A 49 -3.77 9.04 -0.61
N VAL A 50 -2.97 8.11 -0.10
CA VAL A 50 -2.93 6.74 -0.60
C VAL A 50 -3.15 5.82 0.60
N ASP A 51 -4.24 5.06 0.57
CA ASP A 51 -4.55 4.03 1.56
C ASP A 51 -4.25 2.65 0.97
N ILE A 52 -3.37 1.90 1.63
CA ILE A 52 -3.03 0.52 1.26
C ILE A 52 -3.49 -0.42 2.37
N PHE A 53 -4.45 -1.27 2.04
CA PHE A 53 -4.92 -2.33 2.91
C PHE A 53 -4.21 -3.63 2.58
N VAL A 54 -3.51 -4.21 3.53
CA VAL A 54 -2.81 -5.49 3.37
C VAL A 54 -3.51 -6.62 4.13
N PRO A 55 -3.45 -7.87 3.63
CA PRO A 55 -3.93 -9.02 4.38
C PRO A 55 -3.02 -9.32 5.58
N GLU A 56 -3.49 -10.16 6.50
CA GLU A 56 -2.62 -10.72 7.53
C GLU A 56 -1.61 -11.70 6.93
N GLY A 57 -0.41 -11.77 7.52
CA GLY A 57 0.61 -12.73 7.10
C GLY A 57 1.45 -12.32 5.89
N VAL A 58 1.49 -11.03 5.55
CA VAL A 58 2.44 -10.47 4.58
C VAL A 58 3.38 -9.48 5.25
N ASN A 59 4.63 -9.45 4.78
CA ASN A 59 5.59 -8.46 5.24
C ASN A 59 5.34 -7.14 4.51
N VAL A 60 5.48 -6.02 5.22
CA VAL A 60 5.41 -4.69 4.63
C VAL A 60 6.67 -3.93 4.96
N GLU A 61 7.42 -3.57 3.92
CA GLU A 61 8.59 -2.71 4.01
C GLU A 61 8.26 -1.36 3.39
N VAL A 62 8.50 -0.27 4.11
CA VAL A 62 8.19 1.08 3.64
C VAL A 62 9.46 1.90 3.59
N THR A 63 9.68 2.55 2.45
CA THR A 63 10.81 3.45 2.24
C THR A 63 10.28 4.70 1.55
N GLY A 64 10.52 5.87 2.11
CA GLY A 64 10.02 7.08 1.47
C GLY A 64 10.41 8.37 2.15
N ILE A 65 10.19 9.46 1.41
CA ILE A 65 10.48 10.82 1.84
C ILE A 65 9.17 11.60 1.85
N PRO A 66 8.61 11.89 3.04
CA PRO A 66 7.50 12.82 3.16
C PRO A 66 8.05 14.25 3.18
N ILE A 67 7.71 15.06 2.18
CA ILE A 67 8.14 16.47 2.11
C ILE A 67 7.18 17.34 2.94
N MET A 68 5.87 17.17 2.76
CA MET A 68 4.81 17.85 3.52
C MET A 68 3.62 16.88 3.71
N GLY A 69 3.47 16.34 4.93
CA GLY A 69 2.49 15.30 5.25
C GLY A 69 3.12 14.16 6.05
N GLY A 70 2.65 12.91 5.86
CA GLY A 70 3.09 11.78 6.68
C GLY A 70 3.03 10.42 6.00
N ILE A 71 3.83 9.49 6.51
CA ILE A 71 3.78 8.07 6.16
C ILE A 71 3.46 7.32 7.44
N ASP A 72 2.30 6.68 7.51
CA ASP A 72 1.85 5.88 8.64
C ASP A 72 1.79 4.41 8.23
N ASN A 73 2.64 3.59 8.86
CA ASN A 73 2.66 2.15 8.65
C ASN A 73 2.15 1.44 9.92
N ARG A 74 0.89 1.01 9.86
CA ARG A 74 0.24 0.20 10.90
C ARG A 74 0.12 -1.27 10.50
N ALA A 75 0.83 -1.69 9.45
CA ALA A 75 0.89 -3.10 9.10
C ALA A 75 1.86 -3.82 10.05
N THR A 76 1.32 -4.81 10.77
CA THR A 76 2.10 -5.56 11.75
C THR A 76 3.11 -6.48 11.08
N LEU A 77 4.38 -6.43 11.50
CA LEU A 77 5.51 -7.18 10.91
C LEU A 77 5.56 -8.69 11.25
N TYR A 78 4.47 -9.30 11.70
CA TYR A 78 4.46 -10.71 12.12
C TYR A 78 4.10 -11.66 10.98
N ALA A 79 4.79 -11.56 9.84
CA ALA A 79 4.67 -12.59 8.82
C ALA A 79 5.68 -13.72 9.07
N LYS A 80 5.27 -14.96 8.77
CA LYS A 80 6.14 -16.14 8.92
C LYS A 80 7.37 -16.03 7.99
N PRO A 81 8.50 -16.68 8.31
CA PRO A 81 9.61 -16.82 7.37
C PRO A 81 9.11 -17.38 6.02
N GLY A 82 9.42 -16.69 4.92
CA GLY A 82 8.95 -17.04 3.57
C GLY A 82 7.60 -16.46 3.17
N ALA A 83 6.97 -15.63 4.01
CA ALA A 83 5.77 -14.88 3.63
C ALA A 83 6.06 -13.88 2.51
N PRO A 84 5.08 -13.58 1.63
CA PRO A 84 5.22 -12.55 0.62
C PRO A 84 5.52 -11.18 1.25
N THR A 85 6.39 -10.42 0.60
CA THR A 85 6.77 -9.06 1.03
C THR A 85 6.23 -8.03 0.05
N ILE A 86 5.53 -7.03 0.57
CA ILE A 86 5.15 -5.82 -0.14
C ILE A 86 6.15 -4.73 0.24
N LYS A 87 6.93 -4.28 -0.73
CA LYS A 87 7.81 -3.13 -0.60
C LYS A 87 7.12 -1.89 -1.15
N VAL A 88 6.97 -0.86 -0.35
CA VAL A 88 6.35 0.41 -0.72
C VAL A 88 7.41 1.49 -0.75
N ASN A 89 7.71 1.98 -1.96
CA ASN A 89 8.53 3.17 -2.15
C ASN A 89 7.61 4.36 -2.31
N VAL A 90 7.76 5.41 -1.49
CA VAL A 90 6.84 6.55 -1.54
C VAL A 90 7.55 7.90 -1.53
N ILE A 91 7.03 8.81 -2.34
CA ILE A 91 7.34 10.24 -2.27
C ILE A 91 6.00 10.95 -2.10
N THR A 92 5.81 11.64 -0.97
CA THR A 92 4.63 12.48 -0.73
C THR A 92 5.04 13.95 -0.63
N VAL A 93 4.30 14.83 -1.29
CA VAL A 93 4.58 16.28 -1.28
C VAL A 93 3.61 17.04 -0.40
N MET A 94 2.29 16.92 -0.56
CA MET A 94 1.25 17.53 0.28
C MET A 94 0.15 16.50 0.55
N GLY A 95 0.47 15.48 1.34
CA GLY A 95 -0.38 14.30 1.44
C GLY A 95 0.15 13.17 2.31
N GLY A 96 -0.60 12.08 2.36
CA GLY A 96 -0.33 10.97 3.26
C GLY A 96 -0.28 9.60 2.57
N LEU A 97 0.55 8.72 3.09
CA LEU A 97 0.45 7.27 2.84
C LEU A 97 0.04 6.59 4.13
N ASP A 98 -1.05 5.84 4.07
CA ASP A 98 -1.59 5.06 5.17
C ASP A 98 -1.55 3.58 4.81
N ILE A 99 -0.84 2.76 5.59
CA ILE A 99 -0.81 1.31 5.39
C ILE A 99 -1.42 0.62 6.61
N LYS A 100 -2.46 -0.17 6.38
CA LYS A 100 -3.26 -0.79 7.44
C LYS A 100 -3.50 -2.27 7.14
N VAL A 101 -3.41 -3.12 8.16
CA VAL A 101 -3.90 -4.50 8.05
C VAL A 101 -5.42 -4.47 8.08
N LYS A 102 -6.06 -5.04 7.06
CA LYS A 102 -7.51 -5.17 7.03
C LYS A 102 -7.91 -6.44 7.78
N LYS A 103 -8.35 -6.26 9.03
CA LYS A 103 -8.91 -7.37 9.82
C LYS A 103 -10.20 -7.87 9.15
N PRO A 104 -10.39 -9.18 8.96
CA PRO A 104 -11.68 -9.71 8.54
C PRO A 104 -12.74 -9.30 9.56
N LYS A 105 -13.89 -8.81 9.08
CA LYS A 105 -15.04 -8.57 9.97
C LYS A 105 -15.47 -9.93 10.53
N LYS A 106 -15.43 -10.05 11.87
CA LYS A 106 -15.97 -11.19 12.62
C LYS A 106 -17.47 -11.35 12.37
#